data_AF-A0A2V9VTH8-F1
#
_entry.id   AF-A0A2V9VTH8-F1
#
_cell.length_a   1.000
_cell.length_b   1.000
_cell.length_c   1.000
_cell.angle_alpha   90.00
_cell.angle_beta   90.00
_cell.angle_gamma   90.00
#
_symmetry.space_group_name_H-M   'P 1'
#
loop_
_entity.id
_entity.type
_entity.pdbx_description
1 polymer ?
#
loop_
_entity_poly.entity_id
_entity_poly.type
_entity_poly.pdbx_seq_one_letter_code
_entity_poly.pdbx_strand_id
1 'polypeptide(L)'
;MPSLRRDKTFIVAPIVLAFVCLIAFASKKKETRNAPQMEESKRALHALERLSFGPRRGDVERVTAMGVEKWIDLQLHPEKIEDSNLEARLAPLRTLRMDTREIVDNFPPQPVIKAVMEGRRPMPSDPVKRAVGETGAQTRSSDSCVHKPSDRESWGGRWVHGSDHRKRRCYTFNPEHCQSGGTREAA
;
A
#
# COMPACT_ATOMS: atom_id res chain seq x y z
N MET A 1 17.13 89.52 23.55
CA MET A 1 16.18 88.57 22.95
C MET A 1 16.83 87.20 22.89
N PRO A 2 16.40 86.20 23.69
CA PRO A 2 16.93 84.84 23.56
C PRO A 2 16.14 84.07 22.49
N SER A 3 16.81 83.69 21.41
CA SER A 3 16.26 82.83 20.36
C SER A 3 16.16 81.39 20.87
N LEU A 4 14.94 80.88 21.00
CA LEU A 4 14.62 79.47 21.24
C LEU A 4 15.15 78.62 20.07
N ARG A 5 16.18 77.81 20.31
CA ARG A 5 16.58 76.73 19.40
C ARG A 5 15.54 75.61 19.53
N ARG A 6 14.90 75.26 18.40
CA ARG A 6 13.97 74.13 18.30
C ARG A 6 14.76 72.83 18.38
N ASP A 7 14.85 72.27 19.58
CA ASP A 7 15.52 71.00 19.81
C ASP A 7 14.62 69.85 19.35
N LYS A 8 14.99 69.23 18.22
CA LYS A 8 14.30 68.08 17.59
C LYS A 8 14.25 66.83 18.49
N THR A 9 14.95 66.87 19.62
CA THR A 9 14.99 65.82 20.65
C THR A 9 13.63 65.63 21.35
N PHE A 10 12.79 66.67 21.44
CA PHE A 10 11.48 66.59 22.09
C PHE A 10 10.43 65.79 21.32
N ILE A 11 10.59 65.60 20.00
CA ILE A 11 9.65 64.83 19.17
C ILE A 11 10.09 63.36 19.02
N VAL A 12 11.39 63.08 19.10
CA VAL A 12 11.93 61.72 18.93
C VAL A 12 11.67 60.85 20.18
N ALA A 13 11.75 61.43 21.38
CA ALA A 13 11.52 60.71 22.63
C ALA A 13 10.14 60.03 22.77
N PRO A 14 8.99 60.68 22.48
CA PRO A 14 7.68 60.03 22.54
C PRO A 14 7.46 58.99 21.43
N ILE A 15 8.08 59.17 20.26
CA ILE A 15 7.99 58.21 19.15
C ILE A 15 8.75 56.92 19.47
N VAL A 16 9.95 57.02 20.06
CA VAL A 16 10.71 55.85 20.49
C VAL A 16 10.00 55.12 21.63
N LEU A 17 9.42 55.84 22.59
CA LEU A 17 8.63 55.24 23.68
C LEU A 17 7.36 54.53 23.17
N ALA A 18 6.65 55.14 22.21
CA ALA A 18 5.48 54.53 21.58
C ALA A 18 5.85 53.29 20.75
N PHE A 19 6.99 53.32 20.05
CA PHE A 19 7.48 52.17 19.30
C PHE A 19 7.86 51.03 20.25
N VAL A 20 8.53 51.30 21.38
CA VAL A 20 8.86 50.31 22.42
C VAL A 20 7.61 49.70 23.07
N CYS A 21 6.56 50.50 23.31
CA CYS A 21 5.27 49.99 23.81
C CYS A 21 4.55 49.08 22.81
N LEU A 22 4.63 49.36 21.50
CA LEU A 22 4.02 48.54 20.44
C LEU A 22 4.68 47.16 20.32
N ILE A 23 6.01 47.07 20.48
CA ILE A 23 6.71 45.77 20.49
C ILE A 23 6.36 44.94 21.74
N ALA A 24 6.13 45.59 22.88
CA ALA A 24 5.76 44.90 24.12
C ALA A 24 4.33 44.31 24.08
N PHE A 25 3.38 44.96 23.39
CA PHE A 25 1.98 44.50 23.31
C PHE A 25 1.72 43.43 22.23
N ALA A 26 2.61 43.27 21.24
CA ALA A 26 2.45 42.27 20.17
C ALA A 26 2.73 40.83 20.62
N SER A 27 3.29 40.64 21.82
CA SER A 27 3.62 39.31 22.36
C SER A 27 2.50 38.76 23.25
N LYS A 28 1.26 38.72 22.76
CA LYS A 28 0.19 37.97 23.44
C LYS A 28 0.40 36.48 23.17
N LYS A 29 1.22 35.85 24.02
CA LYS A 29 1.51 34.40 23.99
C LYS A 29 0.17 33.65 24.12
N LYS A 30 -0.25 32.99 23.04
CA LYS A 30 -1.43 32.13 23.01
C LYS A 30 -1.17 30.98 23.98
N GLU A 31 -1.84 30.96 25.12
CA GLU A 31 -1.80 29.80 26.02
C GLU A 31 -2.44 28.61 25.29
N THR A 32 -1.58 27.67 24.89
CA THR A 32 -1.98 26.35 24.41
C THR A 32 -2.54 25.56 25.59
N ARG A 33 -3.83 25.25 25.52
CA ARG A 33 -4.55 24.39 26.45
C ARG A 33 -3.77 23.09 26.67
N ASN A 34 -3.23 22.89 27.88
CA ASN A 34 -2.56 21.66 28.29
C ASN A 34 -3.61 20.55 28.46
N ALA A 35 -4.01 19.92 27.35
CA ALA A 35 -4.48 18.53 27.41
C ALA A 35 -3.35 17.67 28.01
N PRO A 36 -3.63 16.54 28.68
CA PRO A 36 -2.59 15.62 29.12
C PRO A 36 -1.72 15.28 27.92
N GLN A 37 -0.52 15.87 27.86
CA GLN A 37 0.39 15.70 26.75
C GLN A 37 0.92 14.29 26.87
N MET A 38 0.30 13.36 26.14
CA MET A 38 0.92 12.07 25.85
C MET A 38 2.32 12.36 25.33
N GLU A 39 3.30 11.64 25.88
CA GLU A 39 4.69 11.71 25.45
C GLU A 39 4.78 11.49 23.93
N GLU A 40 5.68 12.24 23.27
CA GLU A 40 5.68 12.37 21.80
C GLU A 40 5.91 11.04 21.10
N SER A 41 6.71 10.13 21.67
CA SER A 41 6.88 8.77 21.14
C SER A 41 5.59 7.93 21.25
N LYS A 42 4.80 8.09 22.33
CA LYS A 42 3.48 7.46 22.45
C LYS A 42 2.48 8.02 21.43
N ARG A 43 2.54 9.31 21.13
CA ARG A 43 1.72 9.92 20.07
C ARG A 43 2.12 9.39 18.70
N ALA A 44 3.42 9.33 18.41
CA ALA A 44 3.96 8.78 17.17
C ALA A 44 3.59 7.30 17.00
N LEU A 45 3.74 6.51 18.05
CA LEU A 45 3.33 5.10 18.07
C LEU A 45 1.82 4.97 17.81
N HIS A 46 0.99 5.73 18.51
CA HIS A 46 -0.46 5.69 18.30
C HIS A 46 -0.85 6.10 16.87
N ALA A 47 -0.22 7.15 16.32
CA ALA A 47 -0.44 7.58 14.95
C ALA A 47 -0.05 6.49 13.95
N LEU A 48 1.12 5.86 14.14
CA LEU A 48 1.58 4.75 13.30
C LEU A 48 0.65 3.54 13.37
N GLU A 49 0.11 3.18 14.52
CA GLU A 49 -0.83 2.05 14.64
C GLU A 49 -2.21 2.31 14.03
N ARG A 50 -2.61 3.59 13.87
CA ARG A 50 -3.94 3.95 13.34
C ARG A 50 -3.91 4.33 11.87
N LEU A 51 -2.85 4.99 11.44
CA LEU A 51 -2.75 5.59 10.10
C LEU A 51 -1.77 4.84 9.19
N SER A 52 -1.07 3.82 9.70
CA SER A 52 -0.19 2.98 8.90
C SER A 52 -0.43 1.49 9.19
N PHE A 53 0.29 0.61 8.50
CA PHE A 53 0.26 -0.83 8.75
C PHE A 53 0.98 -1.28 10.04
N GLY A 54 1.34 -0.32 10.90
CA GLY A 54 2.07 -0.53 12.16
C GLY A 54 3.53 -0.05 12.09
N PRO A 55 4.16 0.20 13.26
CA PRO A 55 5.51 0.76 13.33
C PRO A 55 6.57 -0.27 12.90
N ARG A 56 7.42 0.11 11.93
CA ARG A 56 8.65 -0.60 11.60
C ARG A 56 9.81 -0.08 12.46
N ARG A 57 10.94 -0.79 12.44
CA ARG A 57 12.17 -0.35 13.13
C ARG A 57 12.55 1.05 12.65
N GLY A 58 12.69 2.00 13.56
CA GLY A 58 13.04 3.39 13.25
C GLY A 58 11.88 4.29 12.85
N ASP A 59 10.64 3.78 12.73
CA ASP A 59 9.49 4.60 12.33
C ASP A 59 9.07 5.57 13.45
N VAL A 60 9.06 5.09 14.69
CA VAL A 60 8.68 5.92 15.84
C VAL A 60 9.66 7.07 15.99
N GLU A 61 10.96 6.80 15.94
CA GLU A 61 12.00 7.82 16.03
C GLU A 61 11.91 8.83 14.88
N ARG A 62 11.64 8.36 13.65
CA ARG A 62 11.52 9.23 12.47
C ARG A 62 10.29 10.13 12.55
N VAL A 63 9.15 9.60 13.00
CA VAL A 63 7.91 10.37 13.18
C VAL A 63 8.06 11.35 14.34
N THR A 64 8.65 10.94 15.46
CA THR A 64 8.94 11.83 16.60
C THR A 64 9.90 12.96 16.21
N ALA A 65 10.95 12.69 15.42
CA ALA A 65 11.87 13.72 14.94
C ALA A 65 11.22 14.71 13.95
N MET A 66 10.26 14.24 13.15
CA MET A 66 9.51 15.08 12.20
C MET A 66 8.36 15.85 12.85
N GLY A 67 7.80 15.32 13.94
CA GLY A 67 6.54 15.74 14.55
C GLY A 67 5.35 15.00 13.95
N VAL A 68 4.44 14.56 14.82
CA VAL A 68 3.27 13.76 14.42
C VAL A 68 2.35 14.52 13.47
N GLU A 69 2.07 15.80 13.73
CA GLU A 69 1.19 16.61 12.88
C GLU A 69 1.75 16.76 11.46
N LYS A 70 3.06 16.99 11.33
CA LYS A 70 3.71 17.09 10.02
C LYS A 70 3.70 15.76 9.29
N TRP A 71 3.92 14.66 10.00
CA TRP A 71 3.84 13.33 9.42
C TRP A 71 2.42 13.01 8.91
N ILE A 72 1.38 13.38 9.68
CA ILE A 72 -0.03 13.23 9.27
C ILE A 72 -0.32 14.06 8.02
N ASP A 73 0.15 15.32 7.95
CA ASP A 73 -0.04 16.16 6.75
C ASP A 73 0.55 15.49 5.49
N LEU A 74 1.72 14.86 5.61
CA LEU A 74 2.33 14.12 4.51
C LEU A 74 1.51 12.89 4.10
N GLN A 75 0.84 12.20 5.03
CA GLN A 75 -0.05 11.08 4.69
C GLN A 75 -1.30 11.53 3.93
N LEU A 76 -1.79 12.74 4.20
CA LEU A 76 -2.96 13.32 3.52
C LEU A 76 -2.60 13.93 2.16
N HIS A 77 -1.35 14.33 1.98
CA HIS A 77 -0.83 15.01 0.79
C HIS A 77 0.36 14.23 0.20
N PRO A 78 0.12 13.06 -0.42
CA PRO A 78 1.18 12.22 -0.97
C PRO A 78 2.00 12.91 -2.06
N GLU A 79 1.44 13.91 -2.74
CA GLU A 79 2.14 14.73 -3.74
C GLU A 79 3.33 15.53 -3.17
N LYS A 80 3.37 15.74 -1.84
CA LYS A 80 4.48 16.41 -1.15
C LYS A 80 5.64 15.45 -0.82
N ILE A 81 5.43 14.15 -0.96
CA ILE A 81 6.44 13.13 -0.67
C ILE A 81 7.26 12.90 -1.94
N GLU A 82 8.56 13.19 -1.87
CA GLU A 82 9.49 12.86 -2.94
C GLU A 82 9.90 11.39 -2.81
N ASP A 83 9.48 10.54 -3.75
CA ASP A 83 9.77 9.09 -3.76
C ASP A 83 10.33 8.63 -5.11
N SER A 84 11.38 9.30 -5.59
CA SER A 84 12.05 8.94 -6.84
C SER A 84 12.64 7.52 -6.84
N ASN A 85 13.03 7.00 -5.68
CA ASN A 85 13.52 5.63 -5.57
C ASN A 85 12.42 4.61 -5.87
N LEU A 86 11.21 4.82 -5.35
CA LEU A 86 10.07 3.97 -5.67
C LEU A 86 9.73 4.07 -7.16
N GLU A 87 9.67 5.28 -7.72
CA GLU A 87 9.40 5.47 -9.15
C GLU A 87 10.38 4.71 -10.04
N ALA A 88 11.67 4.74 -9.70
CA ALA A 88 12.70 3.97 -10.42
C ALA A 88 12.46 2.44 -10.34
N ARG A 89 11.96 1.94 -9.20
CA ARG A 89 11.60 0.51 -9.04
C ARG A 89 10.32 0.14 -9.79
N LEU A 90 9.38 1.08 -9.94
CA LEU A 90 8.12 0.89 -10.66
C LEU A 90 8.28 1.10 -12.17
N ALA A 91 9.34 1.79 -12.63
CA ALA A 91 9.59 2.05 -14.04
C ALA A 91 9.54 0.80 -14.94
N PRO A 92 10.11 -0.37 -14.55
CA PRO A 92 10.08 -1.58 -15.36
C PRO A 92 8.71 -2.29 -15.40
N LEU A 93 7.80 -1.98 -14.47
CA LEU A 93 6.51 -2.67 -14.35
C LEU A 93 5.49 -2.09 -15.35
N ARG A 94 5.56 -2.57 -16.60
CA ARG A 94 4.71 -2.11 -17.72
C ARG A 94 3.21 -2.16 -17.40
N THR A 95 2.76 -3.17 -16.66
CA THR A 95 1.33 -3.37 -16.33
C THR A 95 0.71 -2.24 -15.53
N LEU A 96 1.50 -1.47 -14.77
CA LEU A 96 1.01 -0.33 -14.00
C LEU A 96 0.64 0.87 -14.88
N ARG A 97 1.14 0.92 -16.12
CA ARG A 97 0.93 2.02 -17.07
C ARG A 97 -0.01 1.64 -18.22
N MET A 98 -0.50 0.40 -18.24
CA MET A 98 -1.43 -0.05 -19.28
C MET A 98 -2.83 0.51 -19.05
N ASP A 99 -3.52 0.86 -20.13
CA ASP A 99 -4.93 1.15 -20.06
C ASP A 99 -5.79 -0.13 -19.96
N THR A 100 -7.07 0.01 -19.62
CA THR A 100 -7.98 -1.13 -19.44
C THR A 100 -8.11 -1.99 -20.71
N ARG A 101 -8.07 -1.40 -21.90
CA ARG A 101 -8.16 -2.15 -23.17
C ARG A 101 -6.88 -2.93 -23.40
N GLU A 102 -5.72 -2.29 -23.19
CA GLU A 102 -4.42 -2.95 -23.29
C GLU A 102 -4.30 -4.11 -22.30
N ILE A 103 -4.85 -3.99 -21.09
CA ILE A 103 -4.90 -5.09 -20.12
C ILE A 103 -5.73 -6.26 -20.66
N VAL A 104 -6.95 -6.01 -21.15
CA VAL A 104 -7.82 -7.08 -21.67
C VAL A 104 -7.22 -7.75 -22.91
N ASP A 105 -6.55 -6.99 -23.77
CA ASP A 105 -5.94 -7.50 -24.99
C ASP A 105 -4.66 -8.29 -24.74
N ASN A 106 -3.87 -7.90 -23.73
CA ASN A 106 -2.62 -8.58 -23.37
C ASN A 106 -2.84 -9.73 -22.37
N PHE A 107 -3.89 -9.64 -21.53
CA PHE A 107 -4.25 -10.59 -20.49
C PHE A 107 -5.75 -10.94 -20.59
N PRO A 108 -6.15 -11.72 -21.62
CA PRO A 108 -7.55 -12.01 -21.86
C PRO A 108 -8.18 -12.79 -20.71
N PRO A 109 -9.46 -12.52 -20.37
CA PRO A 109 -10.15 -13.25 -19.32
C PRO A 109 -10.41 -14.70 -19.75
N GLN A 110 -10.55 -15.58 -18.76
CA GLN A 110 -10.67 -17.03 -18.97
C GLN A 110 -11.74 -17.47 -20.00
N PRO A 111 -12.95 -16.87 -20.08
CA PRO A 111 -13.93 -17.24 -21.10
C PRO A 111 -13.42 -17.01 -22.54
N VAL A 112 -12.58 -15.99 -22.75
CA VAL A 112 -12.00 -15.68 -24.05
C VAL A 112 -10.93 -16.71 -24.43
N ILE A 113 -10.06 -17.06 -23.47
CA ILE A 113 -9.04 -18.10 -23.65
C ILE A 113 -9.70 -19.43 -24.06
N LYS A 114 -10.78 -19.82 -23.37
CA LYS A 114 -11.55 -21.03 -23.71
C LYS A 114 -12.14 -20.99 -25.11
N ALA A 115 -12.76 -19.86 -25.49
CA ALA A 115 -13.34 -19.71 -26.82
C ALA A 115 -12.28 -19.83 -27.93
N VAL A 116 -11.06 -19.35 -27.68
CA VAL A 116 -9.93 -19.51 -28.61
C VAL A 116 -9.48 -20.97 -28.69
N MET A 117 -9.33 -21.66 -27.56
CA MET A 117 -8.96 -23.09 -27.52
C MET A 117 -10.00 -24.01 -28.17
N GLU A 118 -11.29 -23.71 -27.99
CA GLU A 118 -12.40 -24.43 -28.63
C GLU A 118 -12.55 -24.11 -30.13
N GLY A 119 -11.68 -23.26 -30.70
CA GLY A 119 -11.73 -22.85 -32.10
C GLY A 119 -12.88 -21.91 -32.46
N ARG A 120 -13.63 -21.41 -31.46
CA ARG A 120 -14.70 -20.41 -31.67
C ARG A 120 -14.16 -19.01 -31.97
N ARG A 121 -12.86 -18.77 -31.72
CA ARG A 121 -12.15 -17.53 -32.04
C ARG A 121 -10.78 -17.84 -32.64
N PRO A 122 -10.25 -16.98 -33.54
CA PRO A 122 -8.94 -17.18 -34.11
C PRO A 122 -7.84 -17.03 -33.04
N MET A 123 -6.79 -17.84 -33.16
CA MET A 123 -5.62 -17.75 -32.28
C MET A 123 -4.89 -16.42 -32.49
N PRO A 124 -4.46 -15.72 -31.43
CA PRO A 124 -3.64 -14.52 -31.57
C PRO A 124 -2.36 -14.78 -32.38
N SER A 125 -2.08 -13.91 -33.36
CA SER A 125 -0.88 -14.00 -34.19
C SER A 125 0.40 -13.62 -33.44
N ASP A 126 0.28 -12.70 -32.48
CA ASP A 126 1.39 -12.26 -31.62
C ASP A 126 1.87 -13.42 -30.72
N PRO A 127 3.16 -13.80 -30.78
CA PRO A 127 3.71 -14.89 -29.98
C PRO A 127 3.59 -14.66 -28.48
N VAL A 128 3.66 -13.40 -28.02
CA VAL A 128 3.55 -13.07 -26.58
C VAL A 128 2.13 -13.31 -26.09
N LYS A 129 1.13 -12.84 -26.84
CA LYS A 129 -0.29 -13.05 -26.50
C LYS A 129 -0.68 -14.52 -26.55
N ARG A 130 -0.06 -15.27 -27.47
CA ARG A 130 -0.22 -16.72 -27.55
C ARG A 130 0.27 -17.41 -26.28
N ALA A 131 1.49 -17.11 -25.86
CA ALA A 131 2.09 -17.69 -24.65
C ALA A 131 1.29 -17.37 -23.38
N VAL A 132 0.72 -16.16 -23.28
CA VAL A 132 -0.18 -15.79 -22.16
C VAL A 132 -1.46 -16.62 -22.17
N GLY A 133 -2.09 -16.78 -23.34
CA GLY A 133 -3.28 -17.62 -23.48
C GLY A 133 -3.02 -19.09 -23.13
N GLU A 134 -1.90 -19.63 -23.58
CA GLU A 134 -1.45 -20.99 -23.27
C GLU A 134 -1.16 -21.18 -21.78
N THR A 135 -0.47 -20.21 -21.15
CA THR A 135 -0.19 -20.23 -19.71
C THR A 135 -1.50 -20.16 -18.90
N GLY A 136 -2.43 -19.30 -19.31
CA GLY A 136 -3.76 -19.18 -18.67
C GLY A 136 -4.62 -20.44 -18.82
N ALA A 137 -4.40 -21.23 -19.88
CA ALA A 137 -5.01 -22.54 -20.06
C ALA A 137 -4.34 -23.62 -19.19
N GLN A 138 -3.01 -23.60 -19.07
CA GLN A 138 -2.22 -24.58 -18.33
C GLN A 138 -2.39 -24.46 -16.80
N THR A 139 -2.54 -23.24 -16.27
CA THR A 139 -2.84 -23.05 -14.84
C THR A 139 -4.17 -23.71 -14.46
N ARG A 140 -5.17 -23.69 -15.36
CA ARG A 140 -6.45 -24.36 -15.14
C ARG A 140 -6.35 -25.89 -15.20
N SER A 141 -5.56 -26.46 -16.12
CA SER A 141 -5.38 -27.93 -16.14
C SER A 141 -4.75 -28.40 -14.82
N SER A 142 -3.81 -27.62 -14.28
CA SER A 142 -3.19 -27.86 -12.97
C SER A 142 -4.18 -27.68 -11.81
N ASP A 143 -5.01 -26.63 -11.82
CA ASP A 143 -6.06 -26.40 -10.81
C ASP A 143 -7.18 -27.45 -10.89
N SER A 144 -7.43 -28.04 -12.06
CA SER A 144 -8.39 -29.15 -12.18
C SER A 144 -7.91 -30.43 -11.50
N CYS A 145 -6.60 -30.56 -11.26
CA CYS A 145 -6.01 -31.59 -10.41
C CYS A 145 -6.08 -31.23 -8.91
N VAL A 146 -6.39 -29.99 -8.54
CA VAL A 146 -6.70 -29.58 -7.17
C VAL A 146 -8.12 -30.06 -6.86
N HIS A 147 -8.21 -31.31 -6.41
CA HIS A 147 -9.31 -31.96 -5.69
C HIS A 147 -10.69 -31.31 -5.87
N LYS A 148 -11.52 -31.83 -6.79
CA LYS A 148 -12.96 -31.55 -6.75
C LYS A 148 -13.49 -32.04 -5.39
N PRO A 149 -14.24 -31.23 -4.63
CA PRO A 149 -14.90 -31.68 -3.41
C PRO A 149 -16.15 -32.55 -3.74
N SER A 150 -16.04 -33.52 -4.65
CA SER A 150 -17.12 -34.50 -4.92
C SER A 150 -17.21 -35.57 -3.84
N ASP A 151 -16.20 -35.70 -2.97
CA ASP A 151 -16.15 -36.77 -1.98
C ASP A 151 -16.59 -36.27 -0.60
N ARG A 152 -17.48 -35.26 -0.57
CA ARG A 152 -18.01 -34.69 0.68
C ARG A 152 -19.06 -35.58 1.37
N GLU A 153 -19.32 -36.79 0.86
CA GLU A 153 -20.19 -37.79 1.49
C GLU A 153 -19.42 -38.86 2.28
N SER A 154 -18.07 -38.86 2.25
CA SER A 154 -17.25 -39.84 2.99
C SER A 154 -16.86 -39.39 4.42
N TRP A 155 -17.36 -38.26 4.94
CA TRP A 155 -17.08 -37.84 6.32
C TRP A 155 -17.96 -38.58 7.34
N GLY A 156 -17.95 -39.91 7.28
CA GLY A 156 -18.40 -40.81 8.35
C GLY A 156 -17.28 -41.20 9.32
N GLY A 157 -16.17 -40.43 9.34
CA GLY A 157 -15.03 -40.67 10.22
C GLY A 157 -15.17 -39.92 11.55
N ARG A 158 -15.34 -40.66 12.64
CA ARG A 158 -15.30 -40.15 14.03
C ARG A 158 -14.01 -39.36 14.27
N TRP A 159 -14.13 -38.11 14.71
CA TRP A 159 -13.00 -37.32 15.21
C TRP A 159 -12.38 -38.03 16.41
N VAL A 160 -11.15 -38.53 16.26
CA VAL A 160 -10.34 -38.95 17.40
C VAL A 160 -9.50 -37.75 17.81
N HIS A 161 -9.83 -37.15 18.96
CA HIS A 161 -9.03 -36.08 19.55
C HIS A 161 -7.69 -36.66 20.01
N GLY A 162 -6.66 -36.53 19.15
CA GLY A 162 -5.27 -36.80 19.49
C GLY A 162 -4.61 -35.54 20.06
N SER A 163 -4.14 -35.62 21.29
CA SER A 163 -3.56 -34.54 22.10
C SER A 163 -2.14 -34.11 21.68
N ASP A 164 -1.83 -34.05 20.39
CA ASP A 164 -0.48 -33.70 19.91
C ASP A 164 -0.53 -32.60 18.84
N HIS A 165 -0.16 -31.39 19.24
CA HIS A 165 -0.26 -30.17 18.43
C HIS A 165 0.84 -30.03 17.37
N ARG A 166 1.75 -31.00 17.23
CA ARG A 166 2.96 -30.89 16.40
C ARG A 166 3.02 -31.84 15.19
N LYS A 167 1.88 -32.14 14.56
CA LYS A 167 1.84 -32.86 13.26
C LYS A 167 0.83 -32.25 12.28
N ARG A 168 1.11 -31.03 11.79
CA ARG A 168 0.55 -30.57 10.52
C ARG A 168 1.37 -31.23 9.40
N ARG A 169 0.87 -32.34 8.88
CA ARG A 169 1.47 -33.07 7.76
C ARG A 169 1.16 -32.28 6.49
N CYS A 170 2.14 -31.58 5.94
CA CYS A 170 2.09 -31.10 4.56
C CYS A 170 2.10 -32.33 3.65
N TYR A 171 1.06 -32.54 2.85
CA TYR A 171 1.07 -33.57 1.82
C TYR A 171 2.06 -33.13 0.74
N THR A 172 3.11 -33.91 0.56
CA THR A 172 4.04 -33.79 -0.57
C THR A 172 3.31 -34.18 -1.85
N PHE A 173 3.33 -33.29 -2.83
CA PHE A 173 2.96 -33.53 -4.21
C PHE A 173 3.76 -34.71 -4.77
N ASN A 174 3.10 -35.81 -5.15
CA ASN A 174 3.74 -36.93 -5.84
C ASN A 174 3.42 -36.82 -7.35
N PRO A 175 4.41 -36.49 -8.21
CA PRO A 175 4.19 -36.26 -9.64
C PRO A 175 3.93 -37.53 -10.48
N GLU A 176 4.10 -38.74 -9.93
CA GLU A 176 4.04 -39.98 -10.71
C GLU A 176 2.62 -40.44 -11.12
N HIS A 177 1.56 -39.82 -10.60
CA HIS A 177 0.18 -40.17 -10.98
C HIS A 177 -0.41 -39.35 -12.14
N CYS A 178 0.39 -38.51 -12.79
CA CYS A 178 -0.04 -37.78 -14.00
C CYS A 178 0.45 -38.47 -15.29
N GLN A 179 0.38 -39.80 -15.36
CA GLN A 179 0.67 -40.53 -16.59
C GLN A 179 -0.56 -41.25 -17.14
N SER A 180 -0.91 -40.83 -18.36
CA SER A 180 -1.55 -41.59 -19.44
C SER A 180 -2.91 -42.24 -19.18
N GLY A 181 -3.97 -41.56 -19.66
CA GLY A 181 -5.23 -42.17 -20.03
C GLY A 181 -5.57 -41.80 -21.48
N GLY A 182 -4.83 -42.40 -22.42
CA GLY A 182 -5.03 -42.23 -23.86
C GLY A 182 -6.34 -42.85 -24.37
N THR A 183 -6.76 -42.35 -25.53
CA THR A 183 -7.87 -42.77 -26.38
C THR A 183 -7.97 -44.28 -26.64
N ARG A 184 -9.20 -44.83 -26.65
CA ARG A 184 -9.75 -45.91 -27.51
C ARG A 184 -11.21 -46.14 -27.09
N GLU A 185 -12.18 -46.60 -27.88
CA GLU A 185 -12.48 -46.72 -29.30
C GLU A 185 -13.90 -47.32 -29.30
N ALA A 186 -14.72 -46.99 -30.29
CA ALA A 186 -16.13 -47.36 -30.37
C ALA A 186 -16.34 -48.88 -30.38
N ALA A 187 -17.43 -49.32 -29.76
CA ALA A 187 -18.20 -50.52 -30.10
C ALA A 187 -19.67 -50.27 -29.78
#